data_AF-A0AAJ2R741-F1
#
_entry.id   AF-A0AAJ2R741-F1
#
_cell.length_a   1.000
_cell.length_b   1.000
_cell.length_c   1.000
_cell.angle_alpha   90.00
_cell.angle_beta   90.00
_cell.angle_gamma   90.00
#
_symmetry.space_group_name_H-M   'P 1'
#
loop_
_entity.id
_entity.type
_entity.pdbx_description
1 polymer ?
#
loop_
_entity_poly.entity_id
_entity_poly.type
_entity_poly.pdbx_seq_one_letter_code
_entity_poly.pdbx_strand_id
1 'polypeptide(L)'
;MNNTEITRLYLEYSLGSGKKSVFVEESLADFCSNASSIDQLLQEFFDWEGVRDLFIEACGRISICDFGESADVINGLMFLQELGAKALWKYHIELDENIENFVRSFDRLDLESERKRLHQEIRINKLGF
;
A
#
# COMPACT_ATOMS: atom_id res chain seq x y z
N MET A 1 -8.13 17.72 7.45
CA MET A 1 -7.10 16.68 7.29
C MET A 1 -6.43 16.92 5.97
N ASN A 2 -5.11 16.84 5.93
CA ASN A 2 -4.39 16.90 4.65
C ASN A 2 -4.49 15.53 3.93
N ASN A 3 -4.20 15.54 2.64
CA ASN A 3 -4.27 14.36 1.77
C ASN A 3 -3.37 13.21 2.26
N THR A 4 -2.24 13.56 2.86
CA THR A 4 -1.28 12.66 3.52
C THR A 4 -1.89 11.95 4.72
N GLU A 5 -2.66 12.64 5.58
CA GLU A 5 -3.35 12.06 6.74
C GLU A 5 -4.44 11.07 6.31
N ILE A 6 -5.18 11.36 5.24
CA ILE A 6 -6.21 10.46 4.71
C ILE A 6 -5.59 9.19 4.11
N THR A 7 -4.54 9.36 3.30
CA THR A 7 -3.79 8.24 2.70
C THR A 7 -3.15 7.35 3.78
N ARG A 8 -2.53 7.99 4.78
CA ARG A 8 -1.95 7.31 5.94
C ARG A 8 -3.00 6.56 6.75
N LEU A 9 -4.17 7.15 7.01
CA LEU A 9 -5.24 6.50 7.75
C LEU A 9 -5.84 5.31 7.01
N TYR A 10 -6.02 5.40 5.69
CA TYR A 10 -6.49 4.28 4.87
C TYR A 10 -5.49 3.12 4.86
N LEU A 11 -4.19 3.45 4.80
CA LEU A 11 -3.11 2.48 4.82
C LEU A 11 -2.90 1.88 6.22
N GLU A 12 -2.96 2.65 7.30
CA GLU A 12 -2.91 2.17 8.68
C GLU A 12 -4.10 1.25 9.02
N TYR A 13 -5.30 1.56 8.49
CA TYR A 13 -6.46 0.69 8.55
C TYR A 13 -6.24 -0.63 7.81
N SER A 14 -5.70 -0.56 6.60
CA SER A 14 -5.42 -1.74 5.76
C SER A 14 -4.26 -2.59 6.28
N LEU A 15 -3.31 -1.98 7.01
CA LEU A 15 -2.15 -2.62 7.63
C LEU A 15 -2.43 -3.15 9.05
N GLY A 16 -3.67 -3.10 9.52
CA GLY A 16 -4.10 -3.75 10.76
C GLY A 16 -3.47 -3.21 12.05
N SER A 17 -2.85 -2.02 12.03
CA SER A 17 -2.08 -1.52 13.18
C SER A 17 -2.95 -0.96 14.29
N GLY A 18 -3.66 -1.82 15.02
CA GLY A 18 -3.93 -1.82 16.47
C GLY A 18 -4.48 -0.60 17.22
N LYS A 19 -4.54 0.61 16.66
CA LYS A 19 -5.14 1.80 17.29
C LYS A 19 -6.25 2.33 16.41
N LYS A 20 -7.35 1.59 16.41
CA LYS A 20 -8.62 2.03 15.86
C LYS A 20 -9.14 3.21 16.69
N SER A 21 -8.99 4.41 16.16
CA SER A 21 -9.78 5.56 16.60
C SER A 21 -11.22 5.36 16.12
N VAL A 22 -12.22 5.47 17.00
CA VAL A 22 -13.65 5.29 16.65
C VAL A 22 -14.09 6.28 15.56
N PHE A 23 -13.50 7.47 15.54
CA PHE A 23 -13.74 8.49 14.51
C PHE A 23 -13.20 8.10 13.12
N VAL A 24 -12.19 7.23 13.10
CA VAL A 24 -11.54 6.74 11.87
C VAL A 24 -12.38 5.66 11.20
N GLU A 25 -13.11 4.83 11.97
CA GLU A 25 -14.02 3.83 11.38
C GLU A 25 -15.23 4.46 10.69
N GLU A 26 -15.83 5.52 11.23
CA GLU A 26 -16.96 6.20 10.57
C GLU A 26 -16.53 6.95 9.31
N SER A 27 -15.41 7.70 9.37
CA SER A 27 -14.93 8.43 8.18
C SER A 27 -14.37 7.51 7.09
N LEU A 28 -13.78 6.35 7.44
CA LEU A 28 -13.35 5.33 6.48
C LEU A 28 -14.50 4.45 6.00
N ALA A 29 -15.51 4.18 6.82
CA ALA A 29 -16.71 3.46 6.38
C ALA A 29 -17.49 4.33 5.38
N ASP A 30 -17.70 5.61 5.68
CA ASP A 30 -18.34 6.55 4.75
C ASP A 30 -17.48 6.77 3.51
N PHE A 31 -16.14 6.78 3.63
CA PHE A 31 -15.24 6.84 2.49
C PHE A 31 -15.25 5.57 1.66
N CYS A 32 -15.12 4.37 2.23
CA CYS A 32 -15.25 3.10 1.50
C CYS A 32 -16.65 2.89 0.93
N SER A 33 -17.68 3.50 1.51
CA SER A 33 -19.07 3.46 1.04
C SER A 33 -19.35 4.48 -0.07
N ASN A 34 -18.62 5.60 -0.11
CA ASN A 34 -18.80 6.68 -1.11
C ASN A 34 -17.67 6.79 -2.15
N ALA A 35 -16.49 6.21 -1.88
CA ALA A 35 -15.35 6.16 -2.78
C ALA A 35 -15.64 5.09 -3.82
N SER A 36 -16.28 5.54 -4.89
CA SER A 36 -16.32 4.80 -6.13
C SER A 36 -14.89 4.73 -6.70
N SER A 37 -14.15 3.72 -6.25
CA SER A 37 -12.87 3.22 -6.78
C SER A 37 -11.63 4.08 -6.51
N ILE A 38 -10.49 3.40 -6.44
CA ILE A 38 -9.09 3.91 -6.40
C ILE A 38 -8.84 5.13 -7.33
N ASP A 39 -9.66 5.32 -8.34
CA ASP A 39 -9.64 6.47 -9.25
C ASP A 39 -9.85 7.81 -8.54
N GLN A 40 -10.78 7.90 -7.57
CA GLN A 40 -11.01 9.12 -6.79
C GLN A 40 -9.85 9.41 -5.83
N LEU A 41 -9.26 8.36 -5.22
CA LEU A 41 -8.07 8.48 -4.38
C LEU A 41 -6.90 9.10 -5.15
N LEU A 42 -6.65 8.62 -6.36
CA LEU A 42 -5.58 9.12 -7.22
C LEU A 42 -5.79 10.56 -7.70
N GLN A 43 -7.04 10.98 -7.91
CA GLN A 43 -7.36 12.30 -8.46
C GLN A 43 -7.42 13.41 -7.40
N GLU A 44 -7.94 13.13 -6.21
CA GLU A 44 -8.26 14.17 -5.24
C GLU A 44 -7.25 14.23 -4.07
N PHE A 45 -6.57 13.12 -3.76
CA PHE A 45 -5.90 12.96 -2.46
C PHE A 45 -4.48 12.39 -2.52
N PHE A 46 -3.86 12.33 -3.69
CA PHE A 46 -2.66 11.50 -3.83
C PHE A 46 -1.35 12.21 -3.49
N ASP A 47 -0.68 11.72 -2.45
CA ASP A 47 0.65 12.14 -1.99
C ASP A 47 1.65 10.98 -2.14
N TRP A 48 2.51 11.04 -3.15
CA TRP A 48 3.50 9.99 -3.43
C TRP A 48 4.62 9.91 -2.41
N GLU A 49 4.93 11.00 -1.69
CA GLU A 49 5.92 10.95 -0.61
C GLU A 49 5.37 10.12 0.56
N GLY A 50 4.12 10.36 0.95
CA GLY A 50 3.44 9.56 1.98
C GLY A 50 3.31 8.08 1.59
N VAL A 51 3.04 7.79 0.31
CA VAL A 51 2.98 6.42 -0.21
C VAL A 51 4.34 5.73 -0.18
N ARG A 52 5.42 6.46 -0.50
CA ARG A 52 6.79 5.96 -0.42
C ARG A 52 7.17 5.61 1.02
N ASP A 53 6.89 6.49 1.97
CA ASP A 53 7.18 6.25 3.39
C ASP A 53 6.47 4.99 3.90
N LEU A 54 5.21 4.80 3.51
CA LEU A 54 4.41 3.63 3.88
C LEU A 54 4.91 2.34 3.20
N PHE A 55 5.38 2.44 1.96
CA PHE A 55 6.03 1.32 1.28
C PHE A 55 7.32 0.89 2.01
N ILE A 56 8.18 1.85 2.39
CA ILE A 56 9.41 1.58 3.15
C ILE A 56 9.09 0.98 4.52
N GLU A 57 8.11 1.53 5.23
CA GLU A 57 7.68 1.02 6.53
C GLU A 57 7.15 -0.43 6.42
N ALA A 58 6.30 -0.71 5.43
CA ALA A 58 5.78 -2.04 5.18
C ALA A 58 6.90 -3.05 4.86
N CYS A 59 7.86 -2.66 4.02
CA CYS A 59 9.03 -3.47 3.73
C CYS A 59 9.90 -3.72 4.97
N GLY A 60 10.11 -2.69 5.80
CA GLY A 60 10.80 -2.80 7.08
C GLY A 60 10.13 -3.80 8.01
N ARG A 61 8.80 -3.77 8.14
CA ARG A 61 8.04 -4.76 8.93
C ARG A 61 8.18 -6.18 8.38
N ILE A 62 8.05 -6.37 7.08
CA ILE A 62 8.23 -7.69 6.44
C ILE A 62 9.65 -8.24 6.65
N SER A 63 10.67 -7.38 6.65
CA SER A 63 12.08 -7.80 6.77
C SER A 63 12.39 -8.54 8.07
N ILE A 64 11.61 -8.29 9.13
CA ILE A 64 11.81 -8.84 10.48
C ILE A 64 10.74 -9.86 10.90
N CYS A 65 9.68 -10.03 10.12
CA CYS A 65 8.57 -10.94 10.42
C CYS A 65 8.61 -12.20 9.56
N ASP A 66 8.12 -13.32 10.10
CA ASP A 66 7.89 -14.52 9.30
C ASP A 66 6.70 -14.34 8.35
N PHE A 67 6.65 -15.14 7.29
CA PHE A 67 5.65 -14.98 6.21
C PHE A 67 4.21 -14.96 6.74
N GLY A 68 3.87 -15.85 7.68
CA GLY A 68 2.53 -15.91 8.27
C GLY A 68 2.15 -14.67 9.08
N GLU A 69 3.12 -14.06 9.77
CA GLU A 69 2.92 -12.85 10.59
C GLU A 69 2.83 -11.58 9.73
N SER A 70 3.34 -11.64 8.50
CA SER A 70 3.34 -10.53 7.56
C SER A 70 2.09 -10.42 6.67
N ALA A 71 1.11 -11.31 6.84
CA ALA A 71 -0.04 -11.42 5.94
C ALA A 71 -0.82 -10.10 5.77
N ASP A 72 -1.07 -9.38 6.87
CA ASP A 72 -1.76 -8.09 6.86
C ASP A 72 -0.93 -6.99 6.18
N VAL A 73 0.39 -7.02 6.39
CA VAL A 73 1.31 -6.07 5.75
C VAL A 73 1.35 -6.30 4.23
N ILE A 74 1.35 -7.56 3.81
CA ILE A 74 1.29 -7.95 2.39
C ILE A 74 -0.05 -7.51 1.76
N ASN A 75 -1.17 -7.57 2.49
CA ASN A 75 -2.44 -7.05 2.00
C ASN A 75 -2.39 -5.52 1.79
N GLY A 76 -1.73 -4.78 2.68
CA GLY A 76 -1.49 -3.35 2.48
C GLY A 76 -0.60 -3.05 1.26
N LEU A 77 0.44 -3.87 1.03
CA LEU A 77 1.27 -3.79 -0.18
C LEU A 77 0.50 -4.13 -1.45
N MET A 78 -0.45 -5.07 -1.41
CA MET A 78 -1.34 -5.37 -2.54
C MET A 78 -2.17 -4.14 -2.93
N PHE A 79 -2.72 -3.42 -1.95
CA PHE A 79 -3.41 -2.17 -2.22
C PHE A 79 -2.49 -1.11 -2.85
N LEU A 80 -1.27 -0.93 -2.31
CA LEU A 80 -0.28 -0.02 -2.89
C LEU A 80 0.10 -0.41 -4.32
N GLN A 81 0.15 -1.70 -4.62
CA GLN A 81 0.42 -2.20 -5.94
C GLN A 81 -0.70 -1.85 -6.93
N GLU A 82 -1.96 -2.11 -6.57
CA GLU A 82 -3.12 -1.77 -7.41
C GLU A 82 -3.19 -0.27 -7.68
N LEU A 83 -2.91 0.52 -6.65
CA LEU A 83 -2.89 1.97 -6.68
C LEU A 83 -1.79 2.51 -7.60
N GLY A 84 -0.56 2.01 -7.44
CA GLY A 84 0.57 2.33 -8.30
C GLY A 84 0.34 1.86 -9.75
N ALA A 85 -0.25 0.69 -9.96
CA ALA A 85 -0.56 0.18 -11.29
C ALA A 85 -1.56 1.09 -12.02
N LYS A 86 -2.61 1.56 -11.33
CA LYS A 86 -3.55 2.53 -11.89
C LYS A 86 -2.88 3.87 -12.17
N ALA A 87 -2.07 4.39 -11.25
CA ALA A 87 -1.33 5.63 -11.44
C ALA A 87 -0.46 5.58 -12.69
N LEU A 88 0.33 4.52 -12.83
CA LEU A 88 1.29 4.31 -13.91
C LEU A 88 0.59 4.12 -15.26
N TRP A 89 -0.42 3.23 -15.32
CA TRP A 89 -0.99 2.79 -16.58
C TRP A 89 -2.21 3.58 -17.05
N LYS A 90 -3.09 3.99 -16.13
CA LYS A 90 -4.33 4.70 -16.47
C LYS A 90 -4.13 6.22 -16.48
N TYR A 91 -3.38 6.73 -15.51
CA TYR A 91 -3.20 8.17 -15.33
C TYR A 91 -1.85 8.69 -15.82
N HIS A 92 -0.93 7.79 -16.22
CA HIS A 92 0.41 8.12 -16.70
C HIS A 92 1.19 9.00 -15.71
N ILE A 93 1.01 8.74 -14.42
CA ILE A 93 1.73 9.40 -13.33
C ILE A 93 3.07 8.70 -13.14
N GLU A 94 4.14 9.49 -13.11
CA GLU A 94 5.49 9.00 -12.79
C GLU A 94 5.56 8.67 -11.29
N LEU A 95 6.12 7.51 -10.97
CA LEU A 95 6.25 7.02 -9.60
C LEU A 95 7.71 7.11 -9.15
N ASP A 96 7.93 7.09 -7.84
CA ASP A 96 9.27 6.84 -7.30
C ASP A 96 9.81 5.51 -7.82
N GLU A 97 11.11 5.45 -8.14
CA GLU A 97 11.75 4.28 -8.78
C GLU A 97 11.51 2.98 -8.01
N ASN A 98 11.56 3.02 -6.67
CA ASN A 98 11.35 1.81 -5.86
C ASN A 98 9.89 1.35 -5.90
N ILE A 99 8.95 2.29 -5.86
CA ILE A 99 7.52 2.00 -5.98
C ILE A 99 7.20 1.49 -7.38
N GLU A 100 7.75 2.12 -8.42
CA GLU A 100 7.55 1.68 -9.80
C GLU A 100 8.07 0.25 -10.01
N ASN A 101 9.28 -0.03 -9.54
CA ASN A 101 9.88 -1.36 -9.62
C ASN A 101 9.03 -2.40 -8.90
N PHE A 102 8.52 -2.08 -7.71
CA PHE A 102 7.58 -2.94 -6.98
C PHE A 102 6.29 -3.16 -7.79
N VAL A 103 5.64 -2.09 -8.26
CA VAL A 103 4.37 -2.14 -9.01
C VAL A 103 4.47 -2.98 -10.26
N ARG A 104 5.57 -2.82 -11.01
CA ARG A 104 5.84 -3.59 -12.23
C ARG A 104 6.19 -5.04 -11.95
N SER A 105 6.85 -5.31 -10.82
CA SER A 105 7.32 -6.64 -10.48
C SER A 105 6.26 -7.52 -9.84
N PHE A 106 5.20 -6.97 -9.23
CA PHE A 106 4.26 -7.72 -8.38
C PHE A 106 2.78 -7.50 -8.75
N ASP A 107 2.39 -7.71 -10.01
CA ASP A 107 1.01 -7.49 -10.47
C ASP A 107 -0.03 -8.52 -10.01
N ARG A 108 0.40 -9.62 -9.38
CA ARG A 108 -0.45 -10.75 -8.98
C ARG A 108 -0.32 -11.14 -7.51
N LEU A 109 -0.38 -10.17 -6.62
CA LEU A 109 -0.37 -10.39 -5.17
C LEU A 109 -1.65 -11.08 -4.65
N ASP A 110 -2.61 -11.41 -5.51
CA ASP A 110 -3.68 -12.38 -5.25
C ASP A 110 -3.15 -13.83 -5.11
N LEU A 111 -1.99 -14.13 -5.71
CA LEU A 111 -1.37 -15.45 -5.66
C LEU A 111 -0.46 -15.62 -4.43
N GLU A 112 -0.66 -16.71 -3.68
CA GLU A 112 0.20 -17.04 -2.53
C GLU A 112 1.69 -17.17 -2.92
N SER A 113 1.99 -17.70 -4.10
CA SER A 113 3.36 -17.82 -4.60
C SER A 113 4.04 -16.45 -4.79
N GLU A 114 3.30 -15.46 -5.27
CA GLU A 114 3.80 -14.09 -5.47
C GLU A 114 3.96 -13.36 -4.13
N ARG A 115 3.05 -13.60 -3.18
CA ARG A 115 3.19 -13.11 -1.79
C ARG A 115 4.45 -13.66 -1.14
N LYS A 116 4.74 -14.96 -1.31
CA LYS A 116 5.97 -15.59 -0.80
C LYS A 116 7.22 -15.01 -1.47
N ARG A 117 7.15 -14.80 -2.79
CA ARG A 117 8.24 -14.16 -3.54
C ARG A 117 8.51 -12.74 -3.04
N LEU A 118 7.47 -11.94 -2.82
CA LEU A 118 7.59 -10.59 -2.27
C LEU A 118 8.27 -10.60 -0.90
N HIS A 119 7.78 -11.46 0.01
CA HIS A 119 8.36 -11.62 1.34
C HIS A 119 9.85 -11.96 1.28
N GLN A 120 10.22 -12.91 0.42
CA GLN A 120 11.60 -13.31 0.24
C GLN A 120 12.47 -12.19 -0.35
N GLU A 121 11.99 -11.48 -1.38
CA GLU A 121 12.73 -10.39 -2.03
C GLU A 121 12.94 -9.19 -1.10
N ILE A 122 11.98 -8.88 -0.23
CA ILE A 122 12.13 -7.87 0.82
C ILE A 122 13.21 -8.30 1.82
N ARG A 123 13.21 -9.56 2.28
CA ARG A 123 14.18 -10.04 3.27
C ARG A 123 15.63 -10.06 2.79
N ILE A 124 15.84 -10.26 1.48
CA ILE A 124 17.19 -10.17 0.88
C ILE A 124 17.54 -8.75 0.38
N ASN A 125 16.71 -7.76 0.72
CA ASN A 125 16.81 -6.35 0.32
C ASN A 125 16.98 -6.13 -1.19
N LYS A 126 16.24 -6.89 -2.01
CA LYS A 126 16.28 -6.77 -3.48
C LYS A 126 15.46 -5.59 -4.00
N LEU A 127 14.55 -5.06 -3.19
CA LEU A 127 13.67 -3.94 -3.54
C LEU A 127 14.22 -2.56 -3.13
N GLY A 128 15.42 -2.50 -2.53
CA GLY A 128 16.17 -1.25 -2.35
C GLY A 128 15.46 -0.19 -1.52
N PHE A 129 14.89 -0.55 -0.37
CA PHE A 129 14.20 0.36 0.54
C PHE A 129 15.05 0.78 1.74
#